data_AF-T1B5T5-F1
#
_entry.id   AF-T1B5T5-F1
#
_cell.length_a   1.000
_cell.length_b   1.000
_cell.length_c   1.000
_cell.angle_alpha   90.00
_cell.angle_beta   90.00
_cell.angle_gamma   90.00
#
_symmetry.space_group_name_H-M   'P 1'
#
loop_
_entity.id
_entity.type
_entity.pdbx_description
1 polymer ?
#
loop_
_entity_poly.entity_id
_entity_poly.type
_entity_poly.pdbx_seq_one_letter_code
_entity_poly.pdbx_strand_id
1 'polypeptide(L)'
;EGSVYQRADGRWVAQATSPSGGQAVPLRQDPGGRSRQAHHRPGGVSEHRTPPPERQTVAGFLEGWLENTARPSVRASTYESYSGVVRHHLIPDLGRIRLSRLTPDEVQGMLNRKLEAGLSPRRVDYLRGILHRALNQALRWGLVGRNVAGLVRSPKQVRYEI
;
A
#
# COMPACT_ATOMS: atom_id res chain seq x y z
N GLU A 1 13.21 34.65 0.92
CA GLU A 1 14.52 33.99 0.94
C GLU A 1 14.58 33.07 2.16
N GLY A 2 14.82 31.77 1.97
CA GLY A 2 14.82 30.80 3.06
C GLY A 2 16.18 30.10 3.12
N SER A 3 16.91 30.31 4.21
CA SER A 3 18.21 29.68 4.44
C SER A 3 18.05 28.33 5.12
N VAL A 4 18.68 27.31 4.55
CA VAL A 4 18.77 25.96 5.11
C VAL A 4 20.17 25.81 5.69
N TYR A 5 20.30 25.40 6.95
CA TYR A 5 21.60 25.12 7.58
C TYR A 5 21.59 23.78 8.32
N GLN A 6 22.77 23.17 8.42
CA GLN A 6 22.98 21.86 9.04
C GLN A 6 23.45 22.04 10.49
N ARG A 7 22.87 21.28 11.44
CA ARG A 7 23.33 21.22 12.83
C ARG A 7 24.35 20.10 13.03
N ALA A 8 25.15 20.22 14.09
CA ALA A 8 26.25 19.31 14.44
C ALA A 8 25.80 17.84 14.72
N ASP A 9 24.50 17.57 14.90
CA ASP A 9 23.95 16.22 15.09
C ASP A 9 23.55 15.53 13.75
N GLY A 10 23.92 16.12 12.61
CA GLY A 10 23.63 15.59 11.28
C GLY A 10 22.21 15.85 10.79
N ARG A 11 21.39 16.61 11.53
CA ARG A 11 20.02 16.97 11.13
C ARG A 11 19.99 18.32 10.41
N TRP A 12 19.19 18.38 9.35
CA TRP A 12 18.94 19.58 8.56
C TRP A 12 17.64 20.23 8.99
N VAL A 13 17.64 21.55 9.17
CA VAL A 13 16.44 22.33 9.50
C VAL A 13 16.24 23.40 8.44
N ALA A 14 15.02 23.47 7.87
CA ALA A 14 14.59 24.56 7.02
C ALA A 14 13.43 25.29 7.73
N GLN A 15 13.54 26.60 7.87
CA GLN A 15 12.44 27.44 8.36
C GLN A 15 11.82 28.17 7.17
N ALA A 16 10.53 27.95 6.94
CA ALA A 16 9.77 28.72 5.96
C ALA A 16 8.68 29.49 6.70
N THR A 17 8.72 30.82 6.58
CA THR A 17 7.69 31.72 7.11
C THR A 17 6.58 31.82 6.07
N SER A 18 5.39 31.32 6.39
CA SER A 18 4.20 31.52 5.56
C SER A 18 3.74 32.99 5.69
N PRO A 19 3.37 33.69 4.59
CA PRO A 19 2.95 35.10 4.65
C PRO A 19 1.56 35.31 5.27
N SER A 20 0.87 34.27 5.73
CA SER A 20 -0.45 34.33 6.37
C SER A 20 -0.42 33.76 7.79
N GLY A 21 0.18 34.50 8.74
CA GLY A 21 -0.11 34.45 10.19
C GLY A 21 -0.18 33.10 10.93
N GLY A 22 0.26 31.99 10.34
CA GLY A 22 0.17 30.63 10.89
C GLY A 22 1.54 30.12 11.31
N GLN A 23 1.61 29.51 12.50
CA GLN A 23 2.84 28.99 13.09
C GLN A 23 3.57 28.00 12.17
N ALA A 24 4.90 28.13 12.10
CA ALA A 24 5.78 27.27 11.32
C ALA A 24 5.77 25.83 11.87
N VAL A 25 5.42 24.87 11.02
CA VAL A 25 5.43 23.44 11.34
C VAL A 25 6.77 22.84 10.89
N PRO A 26 7.56 22.16 11.75
CA PRO A 26 8.83 21.58 11.33
C PRO A 26 8.58 20.42 10.34
N LEU A 27 9.12 20.54 9.12
CA LEU A 27 9.11 19.47 8.15
C LEU A 27 10.20 18.44 8.53
N ARG A 28 9.80 17.23 8.89
CA ARG A 28 10.73 16.11 9.13
C ARG A 28 11.09 15.48 7.77
N GLN A 29 12.34 15.63 7.32
CA GLN A 29 12.87 14.87 6.20
C GLN A 29 13.76 13.75 6.75
N ASP A 30 13.39 12.49 6.46
CA ASP A 30 14.23 11.33 6.75
C ASP A 30 15.48 11.33 5.83
N PRO A 31 16.67 10.99 6.38
CA PRO A 31 17.90 10.96 5.61
C PRO A 31 17.89 9.72 4.69
N GLY A 32 17.57 9.96 3.43
CA GLY A 32 17.46 8.95 2.39
C GLY A 32 16.79 9.53 1.15
N GLY A 33 17.18 10.76 0.79
CA GLY A 33 16.62 11.48 -0.34
C GLY A 33 17.03 10.85 -1.66
N ARG A 34 16.06 10.47 -2.48
CA ARG A 34 16.10 10.86 -3.88
C ARG A 34 14.86 11.66 -4.22
N SER A 35 15.16 12.91 -4.51
CA SER A 35 14.33 13.96 -5.05
C SER A 35 13.45 13.46 -6.18
N ARG A 36 12.20 13.88 -6.14
CA ARG A 36 11.27 13.81 -7.26
C ARG A 36 11.86 14.59 -8.42
N GLN A 37 12.25 13.88 -9.49
CA GLN A 37 12.17 14.42 -10.84
C GLN A 37 11.36 13.45 -11.66
N ALA A 38 10.16 13.89 -12.02
CA ALA A 38 9.28 13.24 -12.96
C ALA A 38 10.05 13.03 -14.27
N HIS A 39 10.39 11.79 -14.55
CA HIS A 39 10.76 11.34 -15.88
C HIS A 39 9.77 10.24 -16.23
N HIS A 40 8.69 10.63 -16.92
CA HIS A 40 7.98 9.72 -17.79
C HIS A 40 9.01 9.15 -18.78
N ARG A 41 9.37 7.89 -18.60
CA ARG A 41 10.14 7.14 -19.59
C ARG A 41 9.21 6.06 -20.12
N PRO A 42 8.73 6.15 -21.38
CA PRO A 42 7.95 5.07 -21.95
C PRO A 42 8.94 3.96 -22.32
N GLY A 43 9.03 2.95 -21.47
CA GLY A 43 9.88 1.78 -21.68
C GLY A 43 9.04 0.52 -21.55
N GLY A 44 8.47 0.08 -22.68
CA GLY A 44 7.90 -1.26 -22.85
C GLY A 44 6.66 -1.54 -22.02
N VAL A 45 5.55 -0.84 -22.30
CA VAL A 45 4.24 -1.32 -21.90
C VAL A 45 3.97 -2.62 -22.66
N SER A 46 4.12 -3.76 -21.99
CA SER A 46 3.16 -4.84 -22.27
C SER A 46 1.82 -4.19 -22.03
N GLU A 47 1.05 -4.06 -23.10
CA GLU A 47 -0.30 -3.53 -23.08
C GLU A 47 -1.14 -4.46 -22.20
N HIS A 48 -1.03 -4.30 -20.88
CA HIS A 48 -1.97 -4.85 -19.92
C HIS A 48 -3.26 -4.07 -20.18
N ARG A 49 -3.96 -4.48 -21.23
CA ARG A 49 -5.31 -4.02 -21.56
C ARG A 49 -6.10 -4.24 -20.29
N THR A 50 -6.25 -3.17 -19.50
CA THR A 50 -6.93 -3.25 -18.23
C THR A 50 -8.36 -3.61 -18.60
N PRO A 51 -8.84 -4.81 -18.23
CA PRO A 51 -10.18 -5.20 -18.61
C PRO A 51 -11.14 -4.15 -18.05
N PRO A 52 -12.28 -3.91 -18.72
CA PRO A 52 -13.28 -2.99 -18.20
C PRO A 52 -13.56 -3.32 -16.73
N PRO A 53 -13.80 -2.31 -15.87
CA PRO A 53 -13.83 -2.45 -14.41
C PRO A 53 -14.76 -3.58 -13.93
N GLU A 54 -15.82 -3.86 -14.68
CA GLU A 54 -16.79 -4.93 -14.44
C GLU A 54 -16.22 -6.36 -14.54
N ARG A 55 -15.16 -6.54 -15.32
CA ARG A 55 -14.50 -7.84 -15.57
C ARG A 55 -13.14 -7.97 -14.89
N GLN A 56 -12.65 -6.92 -14.24
CA GLN A 56 -11.35 -6.96 -13.58
C GLN A 56 -11.38 -7.89 -12.37
N THR A 57 -10.45 -8.84 -12.33
CA THR A 57 -10.26 -9.73 -11.19
C THR A 57 -9.39 -9.08 -10.14
N VAL A 58 -9.48 -9.56 -8.90
CA VAL A 58 -8.60 -9.12 -7.81
C VAL A 58 -7.14 -9.36 -8.17
N ALA A 59 -6.80 -10.48 -8.82
CA ALA A 59 -5.43 -10.74 -9.28
C ALA A 59 -4.92 -9.66 -10.23
N GLY A 60 -5.65 -9.40 -11.32
CA GLY A 60 -5.24 -8.41 -12.31
C GLY A 60 -5.16 -6.99 -11.73
N PHE A 61 -6.08 -6.65 -10.82
CA PHE A 61 -6.01 -5.38 -10.10
C PHE A 61 -4.77 -5.29 -9.20
N LEU A 62 -4.49 -6.31 -8.39
CA LEU A 62 -3.37 -6.30 -7.44
C LEU A 62 -2.01 -6.27 -8.16
N GLU A 63 -1.87 -6.99 -9.28
CA GLU A 63 -0.68 -6.94 -10.13
C GLU A 63 -0.48 -5.54 -10.72
N GLY A 64 -1.54 -4.95 -11.30
CA GLY A 64 -1.48 -3.59 -11.81
C GLY A 64 -1.20 -2.56 -10.72
N TRP A 65 -1.74 -2.74 -9.52
CA TRP A 65 -1.47 -1.88 -8.37
C TRP A 65 -0.01 -1.99 -7.92
N LEU A 66 0.56 -3.19 -7.88
CA LEU A 66 1.97 -3.38 -7.53
C LEU A 66 2.88 -2.61 -8.48
N GLU A 67 2.73 -2.80 -9.79
CA GLU A 67 3.64 -2.22 -10.78
C GLU A 67 3.44 -0.72 -10.97
N ASN A 68 2.19 -0.26 -11.03
CA ASN A 68 1.89 1.12 -11.40
C ASN A 68 1.76 2.06 -10.20
N THR A 69 1.49 1.53 -9.00
CA THR A 69 1.26 2.36 -7.80
C THR A 69 2.27 2.08 -6.70
N ALA A 70 2.44 0.82 -6.30
CA ALA A 70 3.30 0.49 -5.17
C ALA A 70 4.78 0.70 -5.54
N ARG A 71 5.24 0.14 -6.65
CA ARG A 71 6.64 0.20 -7.12
C ARG A 71 7.22 1.62 -7.18
N PRO A 72 6.54 2.64 -7.76
CA PRO A 72 7.06 4.01 -7.75
C PRO A 72 6.90 4.73 -6.39
N SER A 73 6.04 4.24 -5.50
CA SER A 73 5.68 4.94 -4.26
C SER A 73 6.44 4.45 -3.03
N VAL A 74 6.90 3.19 -2.99
CA VAL A 74 7.55 2.61 -1.81
C VAL A 74 9.02 2.28 -2.07
N ARG A 75 9.81 2.15 -1.01
CA ARG A 75 11.19 1.68 -1.09
C ARG A 75 11.22 0.26 -1.69
N ALA A 76 12.30 -0.09 -2.39
CA ALA A 76 12.46 -1.40 -3.03
C ALA A 76 12.22 -2.58 -2.07
N SER A 77 12.76 -2.53 -0.84
CA SER A 77 12.54 -3.58 0.16
C SER A 77 11.07 -3.74 0.58
N THR A 78 10.33 -2.64 0.65
CA THR A 78 8.89 -2.65 0.91
C THR A 78 8.13 -3.21 -0.29
N TYR A 79 8.56 -2.88 -1.51
CA TYR A 79 7.98 -3.44 -2.72
C TYR A 79 8.13 -4.96 -2.76
N GLU A 80 9.33 -5.48 -2.49
CA GLU A 80 9.57 -6.94 -2.42
C GLU A 80 8.69 -7.61 -1.35
N SER A 81 8.51 -6.96 -0.21
CA SER A 81 7.62 -7.47 0.84
C SER A 81 6.16 -7.49 0.38
N TYR A 82 5.71 -6.45 -0.33
CA TYR A 82 4.35 -6.36 -0.86
C TYR A 82 4.12 -7.36 -1.99
N SER A 83 5.03 -7.44 -2.96
CA SER A 83 4.95 -8.36 -4.10
C SER A 83 4.92 -9.80 -3.62
N GLY A 84 5.78 -10.15 -2.66
CA GLY A 84 5.81 -11.46 -2.02
C GLY A 84 4.46 -11.80 -1.36
N VAL A 85 3.90 -10.89 -0.55
CA VAL A 85 2.61 -11.14 0.11
C VAL A 85 1.47 -11.26 -0.90
N VAL A 86 1.40 -10.36 -1.88
CA VAL A 86 0.34 -10.37 -2.89
C VAL A 86 0.37 -11.67 -3.69
N ARG A 87 1.53 -12.03 -4.24
CA ARG A 87 1.66 -13.17 -5.16
C ARG A 87 1.51 -14.52 -4.45
N HIS A 88 2.00 -14.67 -3.23
CA HIS A 88 1.98 -15.96 -2.52
C HIS A 88 0.75 -16.16 -1.63
N HIS A 89 0.04 -15.09 -1.26
CA HIS A 89 -1.08 -15.21 -0.32
C HIS A 89 -2.39 -14.62 -0.83
N LEU A 90 -2.38 -13.42 -1.43
CA LEU A 90 -3.62 -12.78 -1.84
C LEU A 90 -4.14 -13.32 -3.18
N ILE A 91 -3.26 -13.48 -4.18
CA ILE A 91 -3.65 -13.97 -5.51
C ILE A 91 -4.17 -15.42 -5.48
N PRO A 92 -3.52 -16.39 -4.78
CA PRO A 92 -4.00 -17.77 -4.77
C PRO A 92 -5.40 -17.94 -4.15
N ASP A 93 -5.71 -17.14 -3.14
CA ASP A 93 -6.98 -17.20 -2.40
C ASP A 93 -8.08 -16.36 -3.04
N LEU A 94 -7.78 -15.10 -3.40
CA LEU A 94 -8.79 -14.12 -3.83
C LEU A 94 -8.70 -13.77 -5.31
N GLY A 95 -7.62 -14.14 -5.98
CA GLY A 95 -7.28 -13.65 -7.31
C GLY A 95 -8.30 -13.98 -8.40
N ARG A 96 -9.04 -15.09 -8.25
CA ARG A 96 -10.09 -15.52 -9.19
C ARG A 96 -11.40 -14.74 -9.05
N ILE A 97 -11.60 -14.06 -7.92
CA ILE A 97 -12.82 -13.30 -7.64
C ILE A 97 -12.77 -11.98 -8.42
N ARG A 98 -13.92 -11.53 -8.90
CA ARG A 98 -14.04 -10.21 -9.53
C ARG A 98 -13.90 -9.12 -8.47
N LEU A 99 -13.17 -8.06 -8.77
CA LEU A 99 -12.92 -6.97 -7.84
C LEU A 99 -14.24 -6.37 -7.30
N SER A 100 -15.24 -6.22 -8.17
CA SER A 100 -16.59 -5.72 -7.83
C SER A 100 -17.43 -6.68 -6.98
N ARG A 101 -17.10 -7.97 -6.97
CA ARG A 101 -17.82 -9.01 -6.22
C ARG A 101 -17.13 -9.42 -4.92
N LEU A 102 -15.92 -8.92 -4.66
CA LEU A 102 -15.18 -9.27 -3.46
C LEU A 102 -15.99 -8.88 -2.22
N THR A 103 -16.23 -9.85 -1.35
CA THR A 103 -17.03 -9.69 -0.13
C THR A 103 -16.15 -9.66 1.12
N PRO A 104 -16.62 -9.08 2.24
CA PRO A 104 -15.93 -9.18 3.51
C PRO A 104 -15.76 -10.63 3.99
N ASP A 105 -16.74 -11.50 3.69
CA ASP A 105 -16.71 -12.91 4.07
C ASP A 105 -15.56 -13.67 3.40
N GLU A 106 -15.36 -13.49 2.08
CA GLU A 106 -14.24 -14.09 1.36
C GLU A 106 -12.87 -13.65 1.92
N VAL A 107 -12.76 -12.37 2.30
CA VAL A 107 -11.55 -11.83 2.92
C VAL A 107 -11.36 -12.43 4.31
N GLN A 108 -12.39 -12.48 5.16
CA GLN A 108 -12.30 -13.09 6.49
C GLN A 108 -11.95 -14.58 6.39
N GLY A 109 -12.57 -15.32 5.48
CA GLY A 109 -12.27 -16.73 5.22
C GLY A 109 -10.83 -16.95 4.79
N MET A 110 -10.27 -16.07 3.93
CA MET A 110 -8.85 -16.11 3.59
C MET A 110 -7.96 -15.90 4.83
N LEU A 111 -8.25 -14.90 5.67
CA LEU A 111 -7.47 -14.65 6.88
C LEU A 111 -7.52 -15.85 7.85
N ASN A 112 -8.70 -16.47 8.02
CA ASN A 112 -8.87 -17.65 8.86
C ASN A 112 -8.04 -18.83 8.34
N ARG A 113 -8.10 -19.13 7.04
CA ARG A 113 -7.26 -20.18 6.42
C ARG A 113 -5.77 -19.93 6.64
N LYS A 114 -5.31 -18.67 6.63
CA LYS A 114 -3.90 -18.35 6.92
C LYS A 114 -3.54 -18.57 8.39
N LEU A 115 -4.45 -18.27 9.33
CA LEU A 115 -4.25 -18.59 10.74
C LEU A 115 -4.19 -20.10 10.96
N GLU A 116 -5.10 -20.85 10.35
CA GLU A 116 -5.14 -22.33 10.42
C GLU A 116 -3.89 -22.96 9.80
N ALA A 117 -3.34 -22.36 8.74
CA ALA A 117 -2.07 -22.75 8.14
C ALA A 117 -0.83 -22.39 8.99
N GLY A 118 -1.02 -21.85 10.20
CA GLY A 118 0.05 -21.56 11.15
C GLY A 118 0.73 -20.19 10.98
N LEU A 119 0.18 -19.27 10.17
CA LEU A 119 0.72 -17.92 10.11
C LEU A 119 0.40 -17.16 11.40
N SER A 120 1.37 -16.40 11.90
CA SER A 120 1.17 -15.60 13.11
C SER A 120 0.07 -14.53 12.91
N PRO A 121 -0.69 -14.17 13.96
CA PRO A 121 -1.71 -13.11 13.90
C PRO A 121 -1.17 -11.79 13.34
N ARG A 122 0.09 -11.46 13.65
CA ARG A 122 0.78 -10.28 13.11
C ARG A 122 0.96 -10.34 11.60
N ARG A 123 1.34 -11.51 11.06
CA ARG A 123 1.50 -11.69 9.61
C ARG A 123 0.15 -11.63 8.91
N VAL A 124 -0.89 -12.23 9.49
CA VAL A 124 -2.26 -12.17 8.94
C VAL A 124 -2.81 -10.74 8.93
N ASP A 125 -2.58 -9.94 9.98
CA ASP A 125 -2.95 -8.53 9.98
C ASP A 125 -2.13 -7.72 8.94
N TYR A 126 -0.87 -8.09 8.71
CA TYR A 126 -0.06 -7.48 7.64
C TYR A 126 -0.62 -7.79 6.23
N LEU A 127 -1.09 -9.02 5.98
CA LEU A 127 -1.79 -9.42 4.75
C LEU A 127 -3.04 -8.55 4.54
N ARG A 128 -3.89 -8.46 5.57
CA ARG A 128 -5.10 -7.61 5.56
C ARG A 128 -4.74 -6.15 5.29
N GLY A 129 -3.68 -5.64 5.92
CA GLY A 129 -3.22 -4.27 5.77
C GLY A 129 -2.75 -3.92 4.35
N ILE A 130 -2.06 -4.84 3.66
CA ILE A 130 -1.68 -4.67 2.25
C ILE A 130 -2.93 -4.65 1.37
N LEU A 131 -3.84 -5.61 1.56
CA LEU A 131 -5.10 -5.67 0.81
C LEU A 131 -5.93 -4.39 1.01
N HIS A 132 -6.03 -3.90 2.25
CA HIS A 132 -6.72 -2.65 2.56
C HIS A 132 -6.12 -1.44 1.83
N ARG A 133 -4.79 -1.34 1.73
CA ARG A 133 -4.13 -0.26 0.96
C ARG A 133 -4.46 -0.34 -0.53
N ALA A 134 -4.41 -1.54 -1.11
CA ALA A 134 -4.73 -1.74 -2.52
C ALA A 134 -6.20 -1.40 -2.80
N LEU A 135 -7.14 -1.90 -1.98
CA LEU A 135 -8.57 -1.62 -2.14
C LEU A 135 -8.94 -0.15 -1.89
N ASN A 136 -8.18 0.57 -1.06
CA ASN A 136 -8.34 2.02 -0.95
C ASN A 136 -7.94 2.74 -2.25
N GLN A 137 -6.95 2.23 -2.98
CA GLN A 137 -6.64 2.77 -4.31
C GLN A 137 -7.76 2.48 -5.30
N ALA A 138 -8.32 1.25 -5.28
CA ALA A 138 -9.48 0.90 -6.09
C ALA A 138 -10.68 1.82 -5.81
N LEU A 139 -10.94 2.12 -4.53
CA LEU A 139 -11.99 3.03 -4.11
C LEU A 139 -11.77 4.45 -4.64
N ARG A 140 -10.53 4.97 -4.54
CA ARG A 140 -10.17 6.29 -5.10
C ARG A 140 -10.33 6.36 -6.62
N TRP A 141 -10.13 5.25 -7.31
CA TRP A 141 -10.33 5.14 -8.76
C TRP A 141 -11.77 4.77 -9.16
N GLY A 142 -12.69 4.66 -8.20
CA GLY A 142 -14.09 4.32 -8.48
C GLY A 142 -14.32 2.88 -8.97
N LEU A 143 -13.33 1.98 -8.81
CA LEU A 143 -13.43 0.58 -9.25
C LEU A 143 -14.28 -0.27 -8.29
N VAL A 144 -14.37 0.15 -7.02
CA VAL A 144 -15.19 -0.48 -5.98
C VAL A 144 -15.97 0.58 -5.23
N GLY A 145 -17.20 0.25 -4.81
CA GLY A 145 -18.03 1.18 -4.04
C GLY A 145 -17.63 1.30 -2.56
N ARG A 146 -16.87 0.33 -2.03
CA ARG A 146 -16.38 0.35 -0.65
C ARG A 146 -15.13 -0.51 -0.47
N ASN A 147 -14.34 -0.22 0.56
CA ASN A 147 -13.19 -1.05 0.92
C ASN A 147 -13.62 -2.20 1.82
N VAL A 148 -13.75 -3.40 1.25
CA VAL A 148 -14.18 -4.58 2.00
C VAL A 148 -13.17 -5.08 3.03
N ALA A 149 -11.87 -4.86 2.84
CA ALA A 149 -10.86 -5.26 3.83
C ALA A 149 -10.90 -4.41 5.11
N GLY A 150 -11.51 -3.21 5.04
CA GLY A 150 -11.75 -2.37 6.22
C GLY A 150 -12.91 -2.85 7.10
N LEU A 151 -13.78 -3.70 6.54
CA LEU A 151 -14.96 -4.24 7.24
C LEU A 151 -14.66 -5.56 7.98
N VAL A 152 -13.48 -6.13 7.76
CA VAL A 152 -13.07 -7.42 8.32
C VAL A 152 -12.33 -7.20 9.63
N ARG A 153 -12.61 -8.05 10.62
CA ARG A 153 -12.01 -7.96 11.95
C ARG A 153 -10.54 -8.36 11.91
N SER A 154 -9.67 -7.51 12.45
CA SER A 154 -8.26 -7.87 12.66
C SER A 154 -8.14 -9.00 13.69
N PRO A 155 -7.23 -9.97 13.48
CA PRO A 155 -6.93 -10.97 14.49
C PRO A 155 -6.36 -10.30 15.75
N LYS A 156 -6.79 -10.76 16.93
CA LYS A 156 -6.33 -10.20 18.22
C LYS A 156 -4.83 -10.49 18.36
N GLN A 157 -4.02 -9.44 18.42
CA GLN A 157 -2.59 -9.58 18.69
C GLN A 157 -2.40 -9.84 20.19
N VAL A 158 -2.01 -11.06 20.56
CA VAL A 158 -1.51 -11.34 21.91
C VAL A 158 -0.07 -10.84 21.93
N ARG A 159 0.19 -9.73 22.64
CA ARG A 159 1.57 -9.30 22.92
C ARG A 159 2.13 -10.26 23.95
N TYR A 160 3.20 -10.96 23.59
CA TYR A 160 4.05 -11.63 24.57
C TYR A 160 4.96 -10.54 25.15
N GLU A 161 4.70 -10.13 26.39
CA GLU A 161 5.68 -9.39 27.18
C GLU A 161 6.78 -10.38 27.54
N ILE A 162 8.04 -10.00 27.28
CA ILE A 162 9.26 -10.76 27.61
C ILE A 162 9.96 -10.00 28.72
#